data_AF-A0A7C9EMT8-F1
#
_entry.id   AF-A0A7C9EMT8-F1
#
_cell.length_a   1.000
_cell.length_b   1.000
_cell.length_c   1.000
_cell.angle_alpha   90.00
_cell.angle_beta   90.00
_cell.angle_gamma   90.00
#
_symmetry.space_group_name_H-M   'P 1'
#
loop_
_entity.id
_entity.type
_entity.pdbx_description
1 polymer ?
#
loop_
_entity_poly.entity_id
_entity_poly.type
_entity_poly.pdbx_seq_one_letter_code
_entity_poly.pdbx_strand_id
1 'polypeptide(L)'
;LRSASDPRVFSLTKIVEIAHYNMNRIRLVWSSIWHVLADFFVTIGCSENLSIAIFAMDSLRQLSMKFLEREELANYNFQNEFMKPFVVVMRKSSAVEIRELIIRCVSQMVLSKVNNVKSGWKSMFMVFTTAAYDDHKNIVLLAFEIMEKIVREIG
;
A
#
# COMPACT_ATOMS: atom_id res chain seq x y z
N LEU A 1 12.70 22.09 -21.70
CA LEU A 1 12.58 23.04 -20.56
C LEU A 1 11.56 22.46 -19.58
N ARG A 2 11.98 21.98 -18.41
CA ARG A 2 11.08 21.40 -17.39
C ARG A 2 10.37 22.55 -16.67
N SER A 3 9.05 22.53 -16.67
CA SER A 3 8.19 23.52 -16.01
C SER A 3 8.33 23.47 -14.49
N ALA A 4 8.34 24.63 -13.82
CA ALA A 4 8.36 24.81 -12.36
C ALA A 4 7.10 24.29 -11.64
N SER A 5 6.19 23.60 -12.36
CA SER A 5 5.00 22.94 -11.82
C SER A 5 5.26 21.55 -11.23
N ASP A 6 6.50 21.01 -11.32
CA ASP A 6 6.83 19.67 -10.80
C ASP A 6 7.79 19.53 -9.58
N PRO A 7 7.85 20.46 -8.60
CA PRO A 7 8.64 20.25 -7.38
C PRO A 7 8.12 19.10 -6.50
N ARG A 8 6.79 18.88 -6.46
CA ARG A 8 6.15 17.94 -5.53
C ARG A 8 6.42 16.48 -5.89
N VAL A 9 6.40 16.12 -7.18
CA VAL A 9 6.73 14.76 -7.61
C VAL A 9 8.20 14.45 -7.38
N PHE A 10 9.10 15.42 -7.59
CA PHE A 10 10.52 15.25 -7.28
C PHE A 10 10.76 14.97 -5.78
N SER A 11 10.19 15.79 -4.89
CA SER A 11 10.33 15.56 -3.44
C SER A 11 9.72 14.23 -3.00
N LEU A 12 8.57 13.86 -3.57
CA LEU A 12 7.92 12.57 -3.31
C LEU A 12 8.80 11.40 -3.79
N THR A 13 9.43 11.53 -4.97
CA THR A 13 10.40 10.55 -5.48
C THR A 13 11.58 10.38 -4.52
N LYS A 14 12.11 11.46 -3.95
CA LYS A 14 13.19 11.38 -2.96
C LYS A 14 12.78 10.69 -1.67
N ILE A 15 11.54 10.89 -1.22
CA ILE A 15 11.01 10.16 -0.05
C ILE A 15 10.94 8.66 -0.33
N VAL A 16 10.52 8.27 -1.54
CA VAL A 16 10.49 6.85 -1.96
C VAL A 16 11.89 6.25 -2.00
N GLU A 17 12.87 6.97 -2.54
CA GLU A 17 14.28 6.56 -2.52
C GLU A 17 14.79 6.37 -1.08
N ILE A 18 14.53 7.35 -0.19
CA ILE A 18 14.90 7.26 1.23
C ILE A 18 14.27 6.03 1.88
N ALA A 19 12.98 5.79 1.64
CA ALA A 19 12.30 4.60 2.15
C ALA A 19 13.02 3.33 1.70
N HIS A 20 13.30 3.22 0.39
CA HIS A 20 13.97 2.07 -0.21
C HIS A 20 15.37 1.81 0.36
N TYR A 21 16.21 2.83 0.49
CA TYR A 21 17.58 2.65 1.02
C TYR A 21 17.61 2.32 2.51
N ASN A 22 16.58 2.69 3.28
CA ASN A 22 16.57 2.50 4.73
C ASN A 22 15.85 1.22 5.19
N MET A 23 15.16 0.50 4.29
CA MET A 23 14.41 -0.72 4.64
C MET A 23 15.28 -1.75 5.38
N ASN A 24 16.55 -1.85 5.03
CA ASN A 24 17.48 -2.85 5.55
C ASN A 24 18.14 -2.48 6.89
N ARG A 25 17.83 -1.30 7.46
CA ARG A 25 18.35 -0.91 8.78
C ARG A 25 17.87 -1.85 9.89
N ILE A 26 18.55 -1.75 11.04
CA ILE A 26 18.13 -2.37 12.29
C ILE A 26 16.65 -2.04 12.54
N ARG A 27 15.86 -3.05 12.91
CA ARG A 27 14.39 -2.98 12.93
C ARG A 27 13.82 -1.85 13.75
N LEU A 28 14.36 -1.61 14.94
CA LEU A 28 13.90 -0.51 15.80
C LEU A 28 14.08 0.84 15.11
N VAL A 29 15.23 1.05 14.47
CA VAL A 29 15.51 2.28 13.71
C VAL A 29 14.59 2.39 12.50
N TRP A 30 14.43 1.30 11.74
CA TRP A 30 13.53 1.27 10.60
C TRP A 30 12.09 1.54 11.01
N SER A 31 11.61 0.96 12.11
CA SER A 31 10.25 1.17 12.60
C SER A 31 9.97 2.65 12.88
N SER A 32 10.92 3.35 13.49
CA SER A 32 10.79 4.79 13.75
C SER A 32 10.77 5.62 12.45
N ILE A 33 11.62 5.27 11.48
CA ILE A 33 11.62 5.92 10.16
C ILE A 33 10.31 5.64 9.43
N TRP A 34 9.88 4.39 9.41
CA TRP A 34 8.67 3.95 8.74
C TRP A 34 7.43 4.61 9.31
N HIS A 35 7.34 4.82 10.62
CA HIS A 35 6.21 5.52 11.23
C HIS A 35 5.99 6.90 10.60
N VAL A 36 7.05 7.68 10.43
CA VAL A 36 6.99 9.01 9.78
C VAL A 36 6.63 8.89 8.31
N LEU A 37 7.22 7.94 7.59
CA LEU A 37 6.95 7.72 6.17
C LEU A 37 5.52 7.24 5.92
N ALA A 38 5.00 6.36 6.77
CA ALA A 38 3.65 5.83 6.70
C ALA A 38 2.61 6.95 6.82
N ASP A 39 2.78 7.86 7.80
CA ASP A 39 1.89 9.01 7.97
C ASP A 39 1.95 9.96 6.77
N PHE A 40 3.15 10.13 6.20
CA PHE A 40 3.32 10.88 4.95
C PHE A 40 2.58 10.23 3.77
N PHE A 41 2.71 8.92 3.56
CA PHE A 41 1.97 8.20 2.51
C PHE A 41 0.45 8.29 2.71
N VAL A 42 -0.04 8.19 3.95
CA VAL A 42 -1.47 8.37 4.24
C VAL A 42 -1.94 9.78 3.86
N THR A 43 -1.17 10.80 4.25
CA THR A 43 -1.50 12.20 3.97
C THR A 43 -1.58 12.45 2.47
N ILE A 44 -0.58 11.99 1.72
CA ILE A 44 -0.53 12.21 0.27
C ILE A 44 -1.54 11.32 -0.48
N GLY A 45 -1.76 10.08 -0.03
CA GLY A 45 -2.75 9.17 -0.59
C GLY A 45 -4.20 9.66 -0.44
N CYS A 46 -4.46 10.55 0.53
CA CYS A 46 -5.75 11.22 0.72
C CYS A 46 -5.80 12.63 0.10
N SER A 47 -4.80 13.03 -0.68
CA SER A 47 -4.76 14.34 -1.34
C SER A 47 -5.88 14.48 -2.37
N GLU A 48 -6.49 15.66 -2.46
CA GLU A 48 -7.41 16.02 -3.54
C GLU A 48 -6.73 16.06 -4.92
N ASN A 49 -5.40 16.22 -4.95
CA ASN A 49 -4.64 16.08 -6.17
C ASN A 49 -4.46 14.59 -6.52
N LEU A 50 -5.38 14.10 -7.36
CA LEU A 50 -5.44 12.70 -7.78
C LEU A 50 -4.10 12.18 -8.33
N SER A 51 -3.38 12.96 -9.14
CA SER A 51 -2.09 12.54 -9.71
C SER A 51 -1.03 12.25 -8.64
N ILE A 52 -0.98 13.07 -7.59
CA ILE A 52 -0.02 12.89 -6.49
C ILE A 52 -0.45 11.70 -5.62
N ALA A 53 -1.76 11.55 -5.35
CA ALA A 53 -2.28 10.41 -4.61
C ALA A 53 -2.01 9.08 -5.34
N ILE A 54 -2.23 9.02 -6.66
CA ILE A 54 -1.89 7.86 -7.50
C ILE A 54 -0.40 7.54 -7.40
N PHE A 55 0.47 8.54 -7.57
CA PHE A 55 1.92 8.34 -7.47
C PHE A 55 2.32 7.79 -6.10
N ALA A 56 1.75 8.32 -5.02
CA ALA A 56 2.05 7.87 -3.67
C ALA A 56 1.61 6.42 -3.43
N MET A 57 0.40 6.05 -3.87
CA MET A 57 -0.11 4.69 -3.70
C MET A 57 0.63 3.67 -4.55
N ASP A 58 1.02 4.02 -5.79
CA ASP A 58 1.86 3.15 -6.60
C ASP A 58 3.28 3.02 -6.02
N SER A 59 3.87 4.11 -5.54
CA SER A 59 5.18 4.06 -4.89
C SER A 59 5.15 3.20 -3.63
N LEU A 60 4.10 3.30 -2.82
CA LEU A 60 3.89 2.46 -1.66
C LEU A 60 3.76 0.98 -2.04
N ARG A 61 3.07 0.67 -3.15
CA ARG A 61 2.99 -0.70 -3.69
C ARG A 61 4.37 -1.23 -4.08
N GLN A 62 5.18 -0.44 -4.78
CA GLN A 62 6.54 -0.84 -5.16
C GLN A 62 7.42 -1.11 -3.95
N LEU A 63 7.37 -0.25 -2.93
CA LEU A 63 8.08 -0.46 -1.66
C LEU A 63 7.57 -1.71 -0.93
N SER A 64 6.26 -1.93 -0.91
CA SER A 64 5.64 -3.09 -0.26
C SER A 64 6.04 -4.40 -0.94
N MET A 65 6.07 -4.43 -2.27
CA MET A 65 6.55 -5.58 -3.04
C MET A 65 7.99 -5.96 -2.68
N LYS A 66 8.87 -4.96 -2.51
CA LYS A 66 10.25 -5.16 -2.05
C LYS A 66 10.33 -5.55 -0.58
N PHE A 67 9.48 -4.98 0.27
CA PHE A 67 9.45 -5.29 1.68
C PHE A 67 9.01 -6.74 1.93
N LEU A 68 8.01 -7.22 1.16
CA LEU A 68 7.51 -8.59 1.23
C LEU A 68 8.54 -9.63 0.78
N GLU A 69 9.56 -9.28 -0.02
CA GLU A 69 10.66 -10.19 -0.36
C GLU A 69 11.51 -10.59 0.87
N ARG A 70 11.37 -9.88 1.99
CA ARG A 70 12.12 -10.11 3.21
C ARG A 70 11.39 -11.09 4.12
N GLU A 71 12.17 -11.96 4.77
CA GLU A 71 11.63 -12.84 5.81
C GLU A 71 11.11 -12.03 6.99
N GLU A 72 9.88 -12.36 7.42
CA GLU A 72 9.30 -11.88 8.66
C GLU A 72 9.60 -12.89 9.77
N LEU A 73 10.26 -12.46 10.86
CA LEU A 73 10.51 -13.33 12.00
C LEU A 73 9.22 -13.60 12.77
N ALA A 74 9.13 -14.82 13.30
CA ALA A 74 8.09 -15.21 14.23
C ALA A 74 7.96 -14.18 15.37
N ASN A 75 6.72 -13.83 15.71
CA ASN A 75 6.31 -12.87 16.76
C ASN A 75 6.48 -11.38 16.43
N TYR A 76 6.83 -11.01 15.20
CA TYR A 76 6.90 -9.61 14.77
C TYR A 76 6.01 -9.36 13.55
N ASN A 77 5.03 -8.46 13.69
CA ASN A 77 4.03 -8.21 12.65
C ASN A 77 4.39 -7.02 11.74
N PHE A 78 5.63 -6.96 11.25
CA PHE A 78 6.12 -5.80 10.49
C PHE A 78 5.44 -5.66 9.13
N GLN A 79 5.10 -6.75 8.45
CA GLN A 79 4.34 -6.68 7.21
C GLN A 79 2.96 -6.08 7.48
N ASN A 80 2.29 -6.46 8.57
CA ASN A 80 1.02 -5.83 8.96
C ASN A 80 1.16 -4.30 9.14
N GLU A 81 2.19 -3.86 9.88
CA GLU A 81 2.48 -2.45 10.10
C GLU A 81 2.85 -1.70 8.81
N PHE A 82 3.63 -2.34 7.94
CA PHE A 82 4.02 -1.79 6.65
C PHE A 82 2.82 -1.54 5.74
N MET A 83 1.81 -2.41 5.81
CA MET A 83 0.63 -2.36 4.95
C MET A 83 -0.47 -1.44 5.50
N LYS A 84 -0.37 -0.94 6.74
CA LYS A 84 -1.39 -0.06 7.36
C LYS A 84 -1.78 1.15 6.50
N PRO A 85 -0.88 1.84 5.80
CA PRO A 85 -1.28 2.99 4.99
C PRO A 85 -2.33 2.65 3.92
N PHE A 86 -2.28 1.46 3.29
CA PHE A 86 -3.33 1.04 2.36
C PHE A 86 -4.69 0.95 3.03
N VAL A 87 -4.76 0.36 4.22
CA VAL A 87 -6.01 0.24 4.99
C VAL A 87 -6.57 1.61 5.34
N VAL A 88 -5.71 2.52 5.79
CA VAL A 88 -6.13 3.87 6.21
C VAL A 88 -6.61 4.69 5.01
N VAL A 89 -5.88 4.69 3.90
CA VAL A 89 -6.28 5.44 2.70
C VAL A 89 -7.53 4.85 2.07
N MET A 90 -7.68 3.52 2.02
CA MET A 90 -8.90 2.86 1.54
C MET A 90 -10.15 3.33 2.30
N ARG A 91 -10.03 3.55 3.62
CA ARG A 91 -11.15 4.03 4.45
C ARG A 91 -11.41 5.53 4.35
N LYS A 92 -10.36 6.33 4.13
CA LYS A 92 -10.44 7.80 4.22
C LYS A 92 -10.63 8.49 2.87
N SER A 93 -10.15 7.90 1.78
CA SER A 93 -10.16 8.55 0.48
C SER A 93 -11.58 8.61 -0.10
N SER A 94 -12.04 9.81 -0.42
CA SER A 94 -13.29 10.03 -1.15
C SER A 94 -13.19 9.69 -2.64
N ALA A 95 -11.98 9.68 -3.21
CA ALA A 95 -11.74 9.37 -4.61
C ALA A 95 -11.88 7.86 -4.88
N VAL A 96 -12.86 7.49 -5.71
CA VAL A 96 -13.16 6.10 -6.10
C VAL A 96 -11.95 5.48 -6.81
N GLU A 97 -11.27 6.24 -7.64
CA GLU A 97 -10.09 5.84 -8.40
C GLU A 97 -8.93 5.43 -7.50
N ILE A 98 -8.75 6.11 -6.36
CA ILE A 98 -7.72 5.75 -5.37
C ILE A 98 -8.10 4.47 -4.64
N ARG A 99 -9.37 4.30 -4.26
CA ARG A 99 -9.84 3.08 -3.61
C ARG A 99 -9.71 1.87 -4.54
N GLU A 100 -10.08 2.02 -5.82
CA GLU A 100 -9.87 1.02 -6.85
C GLU A 100 -8.37 0.69 -7.03
N LEU A 101 -7.51 1.71 -7.13
CA LEU A 101 -6.07 1.51 -7.26
C LEU A 101 -5.51 0.70 -6.09
N ILE A 102 -5.93 0.99 -4.86
CA ILE A 102 -5.48 0.26 -3.66
C ILE A 102 -5.83 -1.22 -3.75
N ILE A 103 -7.07 -1.55 -4.15
CA ILE A 103 -7.52 -2.93 -4.30
C ILE A 103 -6.65 -3.67 -5.34
N ARG A 104 -6.36 -3.01 -6.48
CA ARG A 104 -5.49 -3.57 -7.53
C ARG A 104 -4.05 -3.75 -7.04
N CYS A 105 -3.52 -2.78 -6.28
CA CYS A 105 -2.19 -2.88 -5.67
C CYS A 105 -2.09 -4.11 -4.75
N VAL A 106 -3.06 -4.26 -3.85
CA VAL A 106 -3.08 -5.36 -2.87
C VAL A 106 -3.27 -6.72 -3.55
N SER A 107 -4.17 -6.81 -4.54
CA SER A 107 -4.33 -8.00 -5.36
C SER A 107 -3.02 -8.42 -6.01
N GLN A 108 -2.34 -7.50 -6.69
CA GLN A 108 -1.07 -7.81 -7.34
C GLN A 108 -0.03 -8.31 -6.34
N MET A 109 0.06 -7.67 -5.15
CA MET A 109 0.99 -8.09 -4.10
C MET A 109 0.71 -9.51 -3.62
N VAL A 110 -0.55 -9.84 -3.36
CA VAL A 110 -0.97 -11.19 -2.96
C VAL A 110 -0.58 -12.21 -4.01
N LEU A 111 -0.98 -12.00 -5.26
CA LEU A 111 -0.74 -12.97 -6.35
C LEU A 111 0.77 -13.14 -6.64
N SER A 112 1.54 -12.07 -6.49
CA SER A 112 2.98 -12.10 -6.81
C SER A 112 3.85 -12.60 -5.65
N LYS A 113 3.39 -12.50 -4.40
CA LYS A 113 4.20 -12.73 -3.19
C LYS A 113 3.53 -13.63 -2.16
N VAL A 114 2.50 -14.40 -2.54
CA VAL A 114 1.70 -15.26 -1.63
C VAL A 114 2.54 -16.00 -0.59
N ASN A 115 3.62 -16.67 -1.02
CA ASN A 115 4.48 -17.48 -0.14
C ASN A 115 5.24 -16.65 0.89
N ASN A 116 5.48 -15.38 0.59
CA ASN A 116 6.16 -14.43 1.46
C ASN A 116 5.21 -13.65 2.37
N VAL A 117 3.91 -13.60 2.07
CA VAL A 117 2.95 -12.89 2.92
C VAL A 117 2.72 -13.71 4.21
N LYS A 118 2.99 -13.06 5.34
CA LYS A 118 2.86 -13.57 6.71
C LYS A 118 1.85 -12.70 7.47
N SER A 119 2.27 -11.84 8.40
CA SER A 119 1.36 -10.94 9.13
C SER A 119 0.67 -9.92 8.20
N GLY A 120 1.22 -9.69 7.00
CA GLY A 120 0.65 -8.81 5.99
C GLY A 120 -0.78 -9.18 5.56
N TRP A 121 -1.15 -10.47 5.66
CA TRP A 121 -2.49 -10.95 5.35
C TRP A 121 -3.58 -10.20 6.09
N LYS A 122 -3.33 -9.83 7.36
CA LYS A 122 -4.28 -9.09 8.19
C LYS A 122 -4.68 -7.77 7.53
N SER A 123 -3.71 -6.93 7.18
CA SER A 123 -3.96 -5.65 6.50
C SER A 123 -4.55 -5.83 5.10
N MET A 124 -4.10 -6.85 4.35
CA MET A 124 -4.62 -7.12 3.00
C MET A 124 -6.11 -7.51 3.04
N PHE A 125 -6.50 -8.41 3.95
CA PHE A 125 -7.92 -8.74 4.15
C PHE A 125 -8.73 -7.57 4.68
N MET A 126 -8.16 -6.71 5.53
CA MET A 126 -8.83 -5.48 5.95
C MET A 126 -9.12 -4.53 4.78
N VAL A 127 -8.25 -4.45 3.77
CA VAL A 127 -8.50 -3.70 2.54
C VAL A 127 -9.68 -4.29 1.79
N PHE A 128 -9.66 -5.59 1.49
CA PHE A 128 -10.75 -6.26 0.76
C PHE A 128 -12.08 -6.21 1.51
N THR A 129 -12.05 -6.38 2.84
CA THR A 129 -13.25 -6.26 3.68
C THR A 129 -13.80 -4.84 3.61
N THR A 130 -12.94 -3.82 3.72
CA THR A 130 -13.38 -2.42 3.59
C THR A 130 -14.01 -2.15 2.22
N ALA A 131 -13.42 -2.70 1.15
CA ALA A 131 -13.94 -2.58 -0.21
C ALA A 131 -15.30 -3.28 -0.41
N ALA A 132 -15.53 -4.41 0.25
CA ALA A 132 -16.79 -5.15 0.16
C ALA A 132 -17.98 -4.39 0.78
N TYR A 133 -17.72 -3.40 1.64
CA TYR A 133 -18.72 -2.52 2.24
C TYR A 133 -18.75 -1.12 1.60
N ASP A 134 -18.12 -0.92 0.44
CA ASP A 134 -18.12 0.39 -0.24
C ASP A 134 -19.51 0.72 -0.81
N ASP A 135 -19.87 2.00 -0.80
CA ASP A 135 -21.12 2.49 -1.40
C ASP A 135 -21.13 2.34 -2.94
N HIS A 136 -19.95 2.23 -3.55
CA HIS A 136 -19.79 2.13 -5.00
C HIS A 136 -19.76 0.66 -5.44
N LYS A 137 -20.80 0.26 -6.20
CA LYS A 137 -20.96 -1.13 -6.66
C LYS A 137 -19.74 -1.68 -7.41
N ASN A 138 -19.03 -0.86 -8.19
CA ASN A 138 -17.84 -1.29 -8.92
C ASN A 138 -16.69 -1.68 -7.97
N ILE A 139 -16.55 -0.98 -6.83
CA ILE A 139 -15.53 -1.29 -5.82
C ILE A 139 -15.86 -2.61 -5.13
N VAL A 140 -17.13 -2.80 -4.76
CA VAL A 140 -17.63 -4.05 -4.16
C VAL A 140 -17.39 -5.22 -5.10
N LEU A 141 -17.81 -5.12 -6.37
CA LEU A 141 -17.62 -6.16 -7.37
C LEU A 141 -16.14 -6.51 -7.57
N LEU A 142 -15.29 -5.49 -7.72
CA LEU A 142 -13.85 -5.69 -7.88
C LEU A 142 -13.23 -6.44 -6.69
N ALA A 143 -13.66 -6.13 -5.46
CA ALA A 143 -13.20 -6.82 -4.27
C ALA A 143 -13.59 -8.30 -4.26
N PHE A 144 -14.84 -8.62 -4.64
CA PHE A 144 -15.32 -10.00 -4.73
C PHE A 144 -14.58 -10.79 -5.81
N GLU A 145 -14.44 -10.24 -7.02
CA GLU A 145 -13.71 -10.87 -8.13
C GLU A 145 -12.27 -11.21 -7.75
N ILE A 146 -11.58 -10.27 -7.09
CA ILE A 146 -10.20 -10.47 -6.64
C ILE A 146 -10.13 -11.51 -5.52
N MET A 147 -11.04 -11.48 -4.55
CA MET A 147 -11.07 -12.48 -3.48
C MET A 147 -11.32 -13.87 -4.03
N GLU A 148 -12.23 -14.03 -4.99
CA GLU A 148 -12.46 -15.31 -5.66
C GLU A 148 -11.21 -15.80 -6.37
N LYS A 149 -10.52 -14.92 -7.11
CA LYS A 149 -9.25 -15.25 -7.77
C LYS A 149 -8.19 -15.68 -6.76
N ILE A 150 -8.03 -14.95 -5.67
CA ILE A 150 -7.06 -15.26 -4.60
C ILE A 150 -7.36 -16.64 -3.99
N VAL A 151 -8.62 -16.94 -3.67
CA VAL A 151 -9.01 -18.24 -3.10
C VAL A 151 -8.69 -19.38 -4.08
N ARG A 152 -8.96 -19.20 -5.38
CA ARG A 152 -8.67 -20.21 -6.42
C ARG A 152 -7.18 -20.43 -6.66
N GLU A 153 -6.34 -19.41 -6.51
CA GLU A 153 -4.90 -19.52 -6.76
C GLU A 153 -4.09 -19.98 -5.53
N ILE A 154 -4.64 -19.81 -4.32
CA ILE A 154 -3.94 -20.12 -3.06
C ILE A 154 -4.46 -21.40 -2.40
N GLY A 155 -5.76 -21.69 -2.53
CA GLY A 155 -6.40 -22.90 -1.98
C GLY A 155 -6.15 -24.12 -2.84
#